data_AF-A0A4R4YIC0-F1
#
_entry.id   AF-A0A4R4YIC0-F1
#
_cell.length_a   1.000
_cell.length_b   1.000
_cell.length_c   1.000
_cell.angle_alpha   90.00
_cell.angle_beta   90.00
_cell.angle_gamma   90.00
#
_symmetry.space_group_name_H-M   'P 1'
#
loop_
_entity.id
_entity.type
_entity.pdbx_description
1 polymer ?
#
loop_
_entity_poly.entity_id
_entity_poly.type
_entity_poly.pdbx_seq_one_letter_code
_entity_poly.pdbx_strand_id
1 'polypeptide(L)'
;MPKGGKVESFLTIVVGGGSAFGLVVLTSRSWKACHVDVAGPMANGLTLLFLGLPLALIVNLVLFTIAYRYAGKTLFMGLIAAAIAIAIADLALYSWQGTPAASPGICPGNVPPWWPVWIPT
;
A
#
# COMPACT_ATOMS: atom_id res chain seq x y z
N MET A 1 4.97 29.63 15.76
CA MET A 1 5.11 28.81 14.54
C MET A 1 6.25 27.82 14.76
N PRO A 2 5.98 26.55 15.08
CA PRO A 2 7.05 25.66 15.55
C PRO A 2 7.85 25.12 14.36
N LYS A 3 9.17 25.05 14.56
CA LYS A 3 10.24 24.70 13.61
C LYS A 3 10.23 23.23 13.13
N GLY A 4 9.14 22.48 13.33
CA GLY A 4 9.03 21.04 13.05
C GLY A 4 8.50 20.68 11.65
N GLY A 5 7.97 21.64 10.89
CA GLY A 5 7.23 21.35 9.65
C GLY A 5 8.05 20.71 8.52
N LYS A 6 9.34 21.03 8.37
CA LYS A 6 10.15 20.50 7.25
C LYS A 6 10.48 19.01 7.41
N VAL A 7 10.81 18.58 8.63
CA VAL A 7 11.15 17.18 8.91
C VAL A 7 9.90 16.32 8.86
N GLU A 8 8.80 16.78 9.45
CA GLU A 8 7.51 16.09 9.38
C GLU A 8 7.05 15.94 7.92
N SER A 9 7.03 17.01 7.12
CA SER A 9 6.65 16.92 5.71
C SER A 9 7.56 16.00 4.90
N PHE A 10 8.87 16.01 5.16
CA PHE A 10 9.81 15.10 4.51
C PHE A 10 9.50 13.63 4.87
N LEU A 11 9.27 13.34 6.15
CA LEU A 11 8.92 11.99 6.60
C LEU A 11 7.59 11.53 6.02
N THR A 12 6.58 12.40 5.95
CA THR A 12 5.28 12.08 5.34
C THR A 12 5.46 11.68 3.87
N ILE A 13 6.24 12.46 3.10
CA ILE A 13 6.48 12.18 1.68
C ILE A 13 7.29 10.90 1.49
N VAL A 14 8.36 10.69 2.27
CA VAL A 14 9.23 9.52 2.12
C VAL A 14 8.52 8.24 2.57
N VAL A 15 7.88 8.25 3.73
CA VAL A 15 7.21 7.07 4.29
C VAL A 15 5.93 6.79 3.53
N GLY A 16 5.05 7.78 3.38
CA GLY A 16 3.77 7.60 2.68
C GLY A 16 3.94 7.38 1.18
N GLY A 17 4.88 8.08 0.55
CA GLY A 17 5.22 7.87 -0.87
C GLY A 17 5.91 6.54 -1.12
N GLY A 18 6.86 6.17 -0.25
CA GLY A 18 7.57 4.89 -0.33
C GLY A 18 6.63 3.70 -0.13
N SER A 19 5.72 3.77 0.84
CA SER A 19 4.73 2.71 1.07
C SER A 19 3.73 2.59 -0.07
N ALA A 20 3.23 3.71 -0.60
CA ALA A 20 2.32 3.70 -1.76
C ALA A 20 2.97 3.06 -3.00
N PHE A 21 4.23 3.40 -3.27
CA PHE A 21 4.99 2.78 -4.35
C PHE A 21 5.23 1.28 -4.08
N GLY A 22 5.57 0.92 -2.84
CA GLY A 22 5.73 -0.46 -2.40
C GLY A 22 4.46 -1.30 -2.62
N LEU A 23 3.29 -0.76 -2.28
CA LEU A 23 2.00 -1.39 -2.50
C LEU A 23 1.77 -1.67 -3.99
N VAL A 24 1.99 -0.68 -4.86
CA VAL A 24 1.82 -0.83 -6.33
C VAL A 24 2.76 -1.91 -6.88
N VAL A 25 4.00 -1.95 -6.43
CA VAL A 25 4.96 -2.98 -6.82
C VAL A 25 4.51 -4.36 -6.34
N LEU A 26 4.02 -4.46 -5.10
CA LEU A 26 3.54 -5.72 -4.53
C LEU A 26 2.34 -6.26 -5.31
N THR A 27 1.36 -5.41 -5.61
CA THR A 27 0.18 -5.76 -6.41
C THR A 27 0.56 -6.12 -7.84
N SER A 28 1.49 -5.39 -8.47
CA SER A 28 1.98 -5.75 -9.81
C SER A 28 2.64 -7.13 -9.82
N ARG A 29 3.43 -7.46 -8.79
CA ARG A 29 4.08 -8.77 -8.67
C ARG A 29 3.08 -9.89 -8.43
N SER A 30 2.01 -9.66 -7.66
CA SER A 30 0.98 -10.68 -7.44
C SER A 30 0.20 -10.95 -8.71
N TRP A 31 -0.21 -9.90 -9.43
CA TRP A 31 -0.92 -10.02 -10.70
C TRP A 31 -0.10 -10.74 -11.76
N LYS A 32 1.21 -10.46 -11.85
CA LYS A 32 2.13 -11.19 -12.74
C LYS A 32 2.29 -12.65 -12.35
N ALA A 33 2.44 -12.96 -11.06
CA ALA A 33 2.59 -14.34 -10.59
C ALA A 33 1.31 -15.17 -10.78
N CYS A 34 0.15 -14.52 -10.71
CA CYS A 34 -1.15 -15.18 -10.80
C CYS A 34 -1.83 -15.04 -12.16
N HIS A 35 -1.17 -14.50 -13.17
CA HIS A 35 -1.72 -14.30 -14.52
C HIS A 35 -3.09 -13.62 -14.52
N VAL A 36 -3.22 -12.57 -13.71
CA VAL A 36 -4.45 -11.77 -13.65
C VAL A 36 -4.51 -10.90 -14.90
N ASP A 37 -5.29 -11.31 -15.89
CA ASP A 37 -5.52 -10.55 -17.12
C ASP A 37 -6.99 -10.14 -17.21
N VAL A 38 -7.36 -9.07 -16.49
CA VAL A 38 -8.74 -8.54 -16.51
C VAL A 38 -9.01 -7.72 -17.79
N ALA A 39 -7.97 -7.08 -18.35
CA ALA A 39 -8.05 -6.28 -19.57
C ALA A 39 -6.73 -6.26 -20.39
N GLY A 40 -5.84 -7.23 -20.14
CA GLY A 40 -4.50 -7.34 -20.73
C GLY A 40 -3.39 -6.63 -19.93
N PRO A 41 -2.10 -6.94 -20.20
CA PRO A 41 -0.98 -6.54 -19.35
C PRO A 41 -0.79 -5.02 -19.22
N MET A 42 -1.06 -4.27 -20.29
CA MET A 42 -0.95 -2.81 -20.28
C MET A 42 -2.08 -2.15 -19.51
N ALA A 43 -3.32 -2.62 -19.66
CA ALA A 43 -4.47 -2.05 -18.95
C ALA A 43 -4.31 -2.19 -17.43
N ASN A 44 -3.81 -3.34 -16.97
CA ASN A 44 -3.49 -3.58 -15.57
C ASN A 44 -2.38 -2.65 -15.03
N GLY A 45 -1.35 -2.38 -15.83
CA GLY A 45 -0.31 -1.41 -15.46
C GLY A 45 -0.86 0.01 -15.35
N LEU A 46 -1.74 0.40 -16.29
CA LEU A 46 -2.37 1.72 -16.30
C LEU A 46 -3.35 1.89 -15.13
N THR A 47 -4.13 0.87 -14.77
CA THR A 47 -5.03 0.95 -13.60
C THR A 47 -4.24 1.11 -12.30
N LEU A 48 -3.15 0.37 -12.13
CA LEU A 48 -2.27 0.55 -10.97
C LEU A 48 -1.62 1.94 -10.94
N LEU A 49 -1.25 2.50 -12.08
CA LEU A 49 -0.61 3.82 -12.15
C LEU A 49 -1.60 4.99 -11.94
N PHE A 50 -2.79 4.92 -12.54
CA PHE A 50 -3.75 6.03 -12.55
C PHE A 50 -4.80 5.96 -11.43
N LEU A 51 -5.05 4.76 -10.89
CA LEU A 51 -6.00 4.57 -9.79
C LEU A 51 -5.29 4.07 -8.53
N GLY A 52 -4.45 3.04 -8.65
CA GLY A 52 -3.79 2.41 -7.51
C GLY A 52 -2.83 3.36 -6.78
N LEU A 53 -1.88 3.95 -7.51
CA LEU A 53 -0.85 4.83 -6.97
C LEU A 53 -1.43 6.11 -6.34
N PRO A 54 -2.34 6.87 -6.99
CA PRO A 54 -2.89 8.09 -6.39
C PRO A 54 -3.73 7.79 -5.16
N LEU A 55 -4.51 6.70 -5.17
CA LEU A 55 -5.31 6.29 -4.02
C LEU A 55 -4.41 5.92 -2.84
N ALA A 56 -3.40 5.06 -3.05
CA ALA A 56 -2.45 4.64 -2.03
C ALA A 56 -1.67 5.84 -1.45
N LEU A 57 -1.26 6.78 -2.31
CA LEU A 57 -0.60 8.02 -1.88
C LEU A 57 -1.49 8.84 -0.96
N ILE A 58 -2.73 9.13 -1.37
CA ILE A 58 -3.64 9.94 -0.56
C ILE A 58 -3.90 9.29 0.79
N VAL A 59 -4.23 7.99 0.80
CA VAL A 59 -4.49 7.22 2.00
C VAL A 59 -3.27 7.26 2.94
N ASN A 60 -2.08 6.92 2.44
CA ASN A 60 -0.88 6.81 3.27
C ASN A 60 -0.39 8.17 3.78
N LEU A 61 -0.48 9.23 2.99
CA LEU A 61 -0.13 10.60 3.43
C LEU A 61 -1.07 11.08 4.55
N VAL A 62 -2.38 10.84 4.41
CA VAL A 62 -3.38 11.22 5.41
C VAL A 62 -3.19 10.42 6.69
N LEU A 63 -3.07 9.09 6.59
CA LEU A 63 -2.83 8.22 7.74
C LEU A 63 -1.53 8.56 8.47
N PHE A 64 -0.44 8.79 7.73
CA PHE A 64 0.81 9.22 8.34
C PHE A 64 0.62 10.52 9.11
N THR A 65 0.01 11.53 8.49
CA THR A 65 -0.18 12.86 9.10
C THR A 65 -1.04 12.78 10.37
N ILE A 66 -2.12 12.02 10.34
CA ILE A 66 -2.99 11.83 11.51
C ILE A 66 -2.24 11.01 12.58
N ALA A 67 -1.78 9.81 12.26
CA ALA A 67 -1.15 8.92 13.23
C ALA A 67 0.10 9.54 13.87
N TYR A 68 0.96 10.18 13.08
CA TYR A 68 2.17 10.84 13.55
C TYR A 68 1.87 12.01 14.50
N ARG A 69 0.79 12.78 14.25
CA ARG A 69 0.40 13.92 15.11
C ARG A 69 -0.30 13.48 16.39
N TYR A 70 -1.15 12.46 16.33
CA TYR A 70 -1.95 12.02 17.48
C TYR A 70 -1.21 11.04 18.40
N ALA A 71 -0.22 10.29 17.91
CA ALA A 71 0.51 9.30 18.71
C ALA A 71 1.47 9.90 19.78
N GLY A 72 1.81 11.19 19.68
CA GLY A 72 2.32 11.97 20.81
C GLY A 72 3.79 11.76 21.24
N LYS A 73 4.33 12.86 21.81
CA LYS A 73 5.60 13.13 22.52
C LYS A 73 6.95 12.71 21.92
N THR A 74 7.08 11.61 21.19
CA THR A 74 8.38 11.19 20.60
C THR A 74 8.26 10.86 19.12
N LEU A 75 9.28 11.24 18.34
CA LEU A 75 9.35 10.95 16.90
C LEU A 75 9.23 9.45 16.61
N PHE A 76 9.79 8.60 17.48
CA PHE A 76 9.77 7.16 17.31
C PHE A 76 8.37 6.54 17.49
N MET A 77 7.62 6.96 18.52
CA MET A 77 6.23 6.50 18.69
C MET A 77 5.33 6.97 17.55
N GLY A 78 5.51 8.21 17.08
CA GLY A 78 4.80 8.73 15.91
C GLY A 78 5.06 7.90 14.65
N LEU A 79 6.32 7.54 14.39
CA LEU A 79 6.69 6.71 13.25
C LEU A 79 6.12 5.29 13.35
N ILE A 80 6.18 4.65 14.52
CA ILE A 80 5.62 3.31 14.71
C ILE A 80 4.11 3.32 14.49
N ALA A 81 3.40 4.26 15.11
CA ALA A 81 1.96 4.37 14.96
C ALA A 81 1.56 4.60 13.50
N ALA A 82 2.26 5.49 12.80
CA ALA A 82 2.04 5.74 11.39
C ALA A 82 2.35 4.52 10.51
N ALA A 83 3.44 3.81 10.77
CA ALA A 83 3.81 2.60 10.04
C ALA A 83 2.78 1.48 10.23
N ILE A 84 2.28 1.27 11.44
CA ILE A 84 1.23 0.28 11.72
C ILE A 84 -0.07 0.67 10.98
N ALA A 85 -0.47 1.93 11.05
CA ALA A 85 -1.68 2.42 10.42
C ALA A 85 -1.63 2.28 8.89
N ILE A 86 -0.50 2.64 8.28
CA ILE A 86 -0.22 2.44 6.86
C ILE A 86 -0.22 0.95 6.50
N ALA A 87 0.47 0.10 7.26
CA ALA A 87 0.54 -1.32 6.96
C ALA A 87 -0.84 -2.00 6.96
N ILE A 88 -1.72 -1.62 7.89
CA ILE A 88 -3.10 -2.12 7.94
C ILE A 88 -3.89 -1.63 6.72
N ALA A 89 -3.77 -0.33 6.38
CA ALA A 89 -4.46 0.25 5.24
C ALA A 89 -3.97 -0.34 3.90
N ASP A 90 -2.67 -0.51 3.72
CA ASP A 90 -2.05 -1.13 2.55
C ASP A 90 -2.46 -2.60 2.43
N LEU A 91 -2.58 -3.34 3.54
CA LEU A 91 -3.10 -4.71 3.52
C LEU A 91 -4.56 -4.76 3.05
N ALA A 92 -5.40 -3.83 3.52
CA ALA A 92 -6.79 -3.72 3.08
C ALA A 92 -6.92 -3.27 1.61
N LEU A 93 -6.07 -2.33 1.16
CA LEU A 93 -6.02 -1.91 -0.24
C LEU A 93 -5.51 -3.04 -1.13
N TYR A 94 -4.51 -3.80 -0.67
CA TYR A 94 -3.99 -4.96 -1.38
C TYR A 94 -5.03 -6.07 -1.47
N SER A 95 -5.81 -6.34 -0.43
CA SER A 95 -6.89 -7.34 -0.50
C SER A 95 -8.04 -6.88 -1.40
N TRP A 96 -8.35 -5.58 -1.42
CA TRP A 96 -9.35 -5.02 -2.31
C TRP A 96 -8.92 -5.00 -3.79
N GLN A 97 -7.66 -4.65 -4.07
CA GLN A 97 -7.04 -4.70 -5.41
C GLN A 97 -6.46 -6.07 -5.76
N GLY A 98 -6.61 -7.05 -4.86
CA GLY A 98 -6.05 -8.39 -4.98
C GLY A 98 -6.53 -9.08 -6.23
N THR A 99 -5.94 -10.24 -6.54
CA THR A 99 -6.28 -10.96 -7.77
C THR A 99 -7.78 -11.28 -7.76
N PRO A 100 -8.60 -10.73 -8.69
CA PRO A 100 -10.05 -10.86 -8.60
C PRO A 100 -10.43 -12.33 -8.71
N ALA A 101 -11.35 -12.81 -7.87
CA ALA A 101 -11.84 -14.20 -7.93
C ALA A 101 -12.47 -14.60 -9.28
N ALA A 102 -12.86 -13.61 -10.08
CA ALA A 102 -13.39 -13.80 -11.42
C ALA A 102 -12.32 -13.70 -12.54
N SER A 103 -11.07 -13.38 -12.20
CA SER A 103 -9.97 -13.36 -13.17
C SER A 103 -9.57 -14.82 -13.49
N PRO A 104 -9.24 -15.16 -14.75
CA PRO A 104 -8.82 -16.51 -15.13
C PRO A 104 -7.44 -16.93 -14.55
N GLY A 105 -6.96 -16.21 -13.53
CA GLY A 105 -5.67 -16.41 -12.89
C GLY A 105 -5.56 -17.75 -12.17
N ILE A 106 -4.36 -18.33 -12.24
CA ILE A 106 -4.08 -19.75 -11.92
C ILE A 106 -3.77 -19.96 -10.43
N CYS A 107 -3.63 -18.88 -9.64
CA CYS A 107 -3.28 -18.99 -8.22
C CYS A 107 -4.45 -19.56 -7.39
N PRO A 108 -4.28 -20.71 -6.72
CA PRO A 108 -5.29 -21.26 -5.84
C PRO A 108 -5.59 -20.27 -4.72
N GLY A 109 -6.86 -19.88 -4.58
CA GLY A 109 -7.31 -18.94 -3.56
C GLY A 109 -6.81 -17.50 -3.75
N ASN A 110 -6.39 -17.08 -4.96
CA ASN A 110 -5.95 -15.70 -5.23
C ASN A 110 -4.68 -15.26 -4.49
N VAL A 111 -3.87 -16.24 -4.09
CA VAL A 111 -2.69 -16.02 -3.25
C VAL A 111 -1.44 -16.35 -4.06
N PRO A 112 -0.52 -15.39 -4.23
CA PRO A 112 0.72 -15.65 -4.95
C PRO A 112 1.62 -16.61 -4.16
N PRO A 113 2.50 -17.39 -4.83
CA PRO A 113 3.33 -18.42 -4.18
C PRO A 113 4.37 -17.86 -3.20
N TRP A 114 4.66 -16.56 -3.27
CA TRP A 114 5.53 -15.86 -2.33
C TRP A 114 4.80 -15.32 -1.10
N TRP A 115 3.47 -15.45 -1.03
CA TRP A 115 2.68 -14.95 0.10
C TRP A 115 3.04 -15.72 1.39
N PRO A 116 3.16 -15.03 2.54
CA PRO A 116 3.51 -15.70 3.79
C PRO A 116 2.36 -16.58 4.28
N VAL A 117 2.66 -17.82 4.65
CA VAL A 117 1.68 -18.82 5.13
C VAL A 117 1.02 -18.48 6.48
N TRP A 118 1.57 -17.51 7.22
CA TRP A 118 1.06 -17.09 8.53
C TRP A 118 0.04 -15.94 8.44
N ILE A 119 -0.16 -15.35 7.26
CA ILE A 119 -1.18 -14.33 7.03
C ILE A 119 -2.44 -15.04 6.50
N PRO A 120 -3.59 -14.95 7.19
CA PRO A 120 -4.81 -15.57 6.73
C PRO A 120 -5.26 -14.97 5.38
N THR A 121 -5.75 -15.84 4.51
CA THR A 121 -6.18 -15.56 3.13
C THR A 121 -7.70 -15.53 3.04
#